data_AF-A0A328NGI5-F1
#
_entry.id   AF-A0A328NGI5-F1
#
_cell.length_a   1.000
_cell.length_b   1.000
_cell.length_c   1.000
_cell.angle_alpha   90.00
_cell.angle_beta   90.00
_cell.angle_gamma   90.00
#
_symmetry.space_group_name_H-M   'P 1'
#
loop_
_entity.id
_entity.type
_entity.pdbx_description
1 polymer ?
#
loop_
_entity_poly.entity_id
_entity_poly.type
_entity_poly.pdbx_seq_one_letter_code
_entity_poly.pdbx_strand_id
1 'polypeptide(L)'
;MAIEVRIPTILRSYTGGAKVVDGTGDTLADLLTDLDSRHGGLRGRLITDAGTLHRFVNVYVNDEDVRFLGALDAKLSDGDSVTILPAVAGGAFGFAAAAAISSHSAAAAAISSHSISSQSAAATVARDAVAAR
;
A
#
# COMPACT_ATOMS: atom_id res chain seq x y z
N MET A 1 32.36 -10.81 10.36
CA MET A 1 31.28 -9.90 9.97
C MET A 1 30.00 -10.72 9.93
N ALA A 2 29.01 -10.43 10.77
CA ALA A 2 27.73 -11.10 10.82
C ALA A 2 26.64 -10.10 10.42
N ILE A 3 26.03 -10.33 9.27
CA ILE A 3 24.93 -9.52 8.73
C ILE A 3 23.65 -10.35 8.83
N GLU A 4 22.62 -9.78 9.45
CA GLU A 4 21.33 -10.45 9.57
C GLU A 4 20.55 -10.29 8.26
N VAL A 5 20.14 -11.39 7.62
CA VAL A 5 19.40 -11.34 6.35
C VAL A 5 17.97 -11.88 6.53
N ARG A 6 16.98 -11.02 6.30
CA ARG A 6 15.56 -11.35 6.44
C ARG A 6 14.99 -11.88 5.12
N ILE A 7 14.47 -13.09 5.18
CA ILE A 7 14.03 -13.87 4.02
C ILE A 7 12.49 -13.85 3.92
N PRO A 8 11.94 -13.32 2.81
CA PRO A 8 10.49 -13.28 2.60
C PRO A 8 9.96 -14.70 2.39
N THR A 9 8.70 -14.94 2.77
CA THR A 9 8.08 -16.28 2.77
C THR A 9 8.28 -17.05 1.47
N ILE A 10 8.20 -16.37 0.32
CA ILE A 10 8.35 -16.99 -1.02
C ILE A 10 9.76 -17.55 -1.30
N LEU A 11 10.78 -17.09 -0.57
CA LEU A 11 12.17 -17.52 -0.73
C LEU A 11 12.62 -18.48 0.38
N ARG A 12 11.77 -18.76 1.38
CA ARG A 12 12.17 -19.62 2.51
C ARG A 12 12.38 -21.08 2.13
N SER A 13 11.91 -21.53 0.97
CA SER A 13 12.24 -22.86 0.44
C SER A 13 13.74 -23.05 0.17
N TYR A 14 14.48 -21.97 -0.11
CA TYR A 14 15.94 -22.01 -0.30
C TYR A 14 16.71 -22.05 1.04
N THR A 15 16.09 -21.58 2.12
CA THR A 15 16.70 -21.47 3.46
C THR A 15 16.17 -22.49 4.46
N GLY A 16 15.55 -23.58 3.99
CA GLY A 16 14.99 -24.62 4.86
C GLY A 16 13.87 -24.12 5.78
N GLY A 17 13.17 -23.06 5.40
CA GLY A 17 12.08 -22.45 6.19
C GLY A 17 12.53 -21.28 7.07
N ALA A 18 13.83 -21.00 7.17
CA ALA A 18 14.35 -19.95 8.03
C ALA A 18 13.89 -18.55 7.58
N LYS A 19 13.33 -17.76 8.51
CA LYS A 19 12.96 -16.35 8.29
C LYS A 19 14.17 -15.44 8.25
N VAL A 20 15.21 -15.80 9.00
CA VAL A 20 16.43 -15.03 9.17
C VAL A 20 17.59 -15.99 8.99
N VAL A 21 18.59 -15.57 8.23
CA VAL A 21 19.85 -16.28 8.04
C VAL A 21 20.98 -15.29 8.19
N ASP A 22 22.12 -15.75 8.70
CA ASP A 22 23.32 -14.93 8.75
C ASP A 22 24.06 -14.98 7.42
N GLY A 23 24.76 -13.89 7.09
CA GLY A 23 25.67 -13.85 5.95
C GLY A 23 26.84 -12.90 6.16
N THR A 24 27.78 -12.96 5.23
CA THR A 24 29.05 -12.23 5.28
C THR A 24 29.39 -11.66 3.91
N GLY A 25 29.98 -10.46 3.85
CA GLY A 25 30.45 -9.85 2.61
C GLY A 25 30.57 -8.33 2.70
N ASP A 26 31.61 -7.76 2.08
CA ASP A 26 31.90 -6.32 2.14
C ASP A 26 30.92 -5.48 1.32
N THR A 27 30.22 -6.12 0.38
CA THR A 27 29.16 -5.53 -0.45
C THR A 27 27.92 -6.42 -0.47
N LEU A 28 26.81 -5.87 -0.96
CA LEU A 28 25.61 -6.66 -1.23
C LEU A 28 25.88 -7.80 -2.22
N ALA A 29 26.71 -7.59 -3.25
CA ALA A 29 27.08 -8.64 -4.20
C ALA A 29 27.80 -9.82 -3.52
N ASP A 30 28.72 -9.51 -2.61
CA ASP A 30 29.49 -10.50 -1.85
C ASP A 30 28.57 -11.28 -0.90
N LEU A 31 27.70 -10.56 -0.18
CA LEU A 31 26.70 -11.16 0.71
C LEU A 31 25.78 -12.13 -0.04
N LEU A 32 25.26 -11.72 -1.21
CA LEU A 32 24.39 -12.58 -2.01
C LEU A 32 25.12 -13.80 -2.56
N THR A 33 26.43 -13.69 -2.82
CA THR A 33 27.27 -14.81 -3.25
C THR A 33 27.51 -15.79 -2.10
N ASP A 34 27.82 -15.30 -0.91
CA ASP A 34 27.95 -16.11 0.31
C ASP A 34 26.64 -16.86 0.62
N LEU A 35 25.51 -16.16 0.61
CA LEU A 35 24.20 -16.78 0.83
C LEU A 35 23.90 -17.88 -0.19
N ASP A 36 24.19 -17.68 -1.47
CA ASP A 36 23.94 -18.68 -2.51
C ASP A 36 24.81 -19.92 -2.35
N SER A 37 26.04 -19.77 -1.84
CA SER A 37 26.92 -20.90 -1.56
C SER A 37 26.36 -21.87 -0.51
N ARG A 38 25.55 -21.34 0.42
CA ARG A 38 24.89 -22.09 1.51
C ARG A 38 23.42 -22.42 1.22
N HIS A 39 22.79 -21.63 0.36
CA HIS A 39 21.36 -21.68 0.00
C HIS A 39 21.20 -21.66 -1.53
N GLY A 40 21.69 -22.71 -2.18
CA GLY A 40 21.83 -22.78 -3.64
C GLY A 40 20.56 -22.41 -4.41
N GLY A 41 20.70 -21.46 -5.33
CA GLY A 41 19.62 -20.98 -6.21
C GLY A 41 18.89 -19.75 -5.67
N LEU A 42 19.20 -19.30 -4.45
CA LEU A 42 18.62 -18.08 -3.87
C LEU A 42 19.01 -16.85 -4.70
N ARG A 43 20.29 -16.71 -5.06
CA ARG A 43 20.78 -15.54 -5.79
C ARG A 43 20.14 -15.41 -7.17
N GLY A 44 19.89 -16.53 -7.84
CA GLY A 44 19.18 -16.57 -9.12
C GLY A 44 17.73 -16.08 -9.06
N ARG A 45 17.14 -15.91 -7.86
CA ARG A 45 15.83 -15.27 -7.68
C ARG A 45 15.90 -13.77 -7.45
N LEU A 46 17.08 -13.25 -7.11
CA LEU A 46 17.30 -11.87 -6.71
C LEU A 46 17.99 -11.06 -7.81
N ILE A 47 18.84 -11.71 -8.60
CA ILE A 47 19.67 -11.10 -9.63
C ILE A 47 19.25 -11.64 -11.00
N THR A 48 19.28 -10.78 -12.01
CA THR A 48 19.08 -11.12 -13.42
C THR A 48 20.34 -11.71 -14.04
N ASP A 49 20.23 -12.34 -15.21
CA ASP A 49 21.39 -12.85 -15.96
C ASP A 49 22.38 -11.75 -16.37
N ALA A 50 21.92 -10.49 -16.43
CA ALA A 50 22.76 -9.31 -16.68
C ALA A 50 23.54 -8.84 -15.43
N GLY A 51 23.43 -9.54 -14.30
CA GLY A 51 24.15 -9.21 -13.07
C GLY A 51 23.57 -8.02 -12.29
N THR A 52 22.30 -7.68 -12.51
CA THR A 52 21.62 -6.58 -11.79
C THR A 52 20.44 -7.10 -10.96
N LEU A 53 20.04 -6.37 -9.91
CA LEU A 53 18.86 -6.74 -9.12
C LEU A 53 17.60 -6.83 -9.98
N HIS A 54 16.77 -7.84 -9.73
CA HIS A 54 15.49 -8.00 -10.40
C HIS A 54 14.57 -6.81 -10.08
N ARG A 55 13.84 -6.30 -11.08
CA ARG A 55 12.91 -5.15 -10.91
C ARG A 55 11.80 -5.38 -9.89
N PHE A 56 11.52 -6.64 -9.57
CA PHE A 56 10.49 -7.05 -8.61
C PHE A 56 11.06 -7.47 -7.26
N VAL A 57 12.31 -7.12 -6.99
CA VAL A 57 12.98 -7.37 -5.72
C VAL A 57 13.45 -6.04 -5.19
N ASN A 58 13.04 -5.71 -3.97
CA ASN A 58 13.56 -4.60 -3.22
C ASN A 58 14.45 -5.15 -2.13
N VAL A 59 15.63 -4.55 -1.98
CA VAL A 59 16.58 -4.91 -0.94
C VAL A 59 16.86 -3.66 -0.14
N TYR A 60 16.87 -3.81 1.18
CA TYR A 60 17.11 -2.73 2.11
C TYR A 60 18.28 -3.08 3.01
N VAL A 61 19.16 -2.12 3.28
CA VAL A 61 20.21 -2.20 4.30
C VAL A 61 19.82 -1.21 5.38
N ASN A 62 19.57 -1.68 6.59
CA ASN A 62 19.14 -0.84 7.72
C ASN A 62 17.95 0.10 7.35
N ASP A 63 16.93 -0.47 6.70
CA ASP A 63 15.72 0.20 6.21
C ASP A 63 15.90 1.19 5.03
N GLU A 64 17.10 1.30 4.47
CA GLU A 64 17.38 2.13 3.28
C GLU A 64 17.46 1.28 2.00
N ASP A 65 16.75 1.67 0.92
CA ASP A 65 16.75 0.93 -0.35
C ASP A 65 18.13 1.03 -1.01
N VAL A 66 18.72 -0.14 -1.30
CA VAL A 66 20.08 -0.25 -1.85
C VAL A 66 20.24 0.47 -3.18
N ARG A 67 19.16 0.72 -3.93
CA ARG A 67 19.23 1.49 -5.19
C ARG A 67 19.78 2.90 -5.01
N PHE A 68 19.65 3.48 -3.81
CA PHE A 68 20.23 4.78 -3.47
C PHE A 68 21.64 4.66 -2.87
N LEU A 69 22.06 3.44 -2.51
CA LEU A 69 23.34 3.12 -1.87
C LEU A 69 24.38 2.52 -2.83
N GLY A 70 24.09 2.43 -4.13
CA GLY A 70 24.98 1.79 -5.13
C GLY A 70 24.55 0.38 -5.56
N ALA A 71 23.31 -0.01 -5.25
CA ALA A 71 22.70 -1.29 -5.58
C ALA A 71 23.53 -2.48 -5.08
N LEU A 72 24.15 -3.25 -5.99
CA LEU A 72 24.95 -4.42 -5.62
C LEU A 72 26.31 -4.04 -5.01
N ASP A 73 26.80 -2.83 -5.28
CA ASP A 73 28.05 -2.32 -4.72
C ASP A 73 27.85 -1.64 -3.35
N ALA A 74 26.61 -1.60 -2.84
CA ALA A 74 26.30 -1.05 -1.54
C ALA A 74 27.16 -1.71 -0.46
N LYS A 75 27.90 -0.89 0.29
CA LYS A 75 28.83 -1.33 1.33
C LYS A 75 28.06 -1.80 2.56
N LEU A 76 28.52 -2.91 3.12
CA LEU A 76 27.94 -3.52 4.32
C LEU A 76 28.98 -3.52 5.44
N SER A 77 28.48 -3.42 6.66
CA SER A 77 29.24 -3.43 7.90
C SER A 77 28.79 -4.57 8.82
N ASP A 78 29.61 -4.87 9.82
CA ASP A 78 29.27 -5.84 10.86
C ASP A 78 28.04 -5.38 11.65
N GLY A 79 27.09 -6.29 11.85
CA GLY A 79 25.84 -6.00 12.56
C GLY A 79 24.74 -5.35 11.70
N ASP A 80 24.96 -5.14 10.41
CA ASP A 80 23.92 -4.62 9.51
C ASP A 80 22.75 -5.60 9.37
N SER A 81 21.56 -5.04 9.11
CA SER A 81 20.36 -5.80 8.78
C SER A 81 20.01 -5.61 7.31
N VAL A 82 19.92 -6.72 6.58
CA VAL A 82 19.51 -6.75 5.17
C VAL A 82 18.13 -7.37 5.06
N THR A 83 17.19 -6.64 4.46
CA THR A 83 15.81 -7.12 4.25
C THR A 83 15.52 -7.28 2.77
N ILE A 84 15.09 -8.47 2.37
CA ILE A 84 14.66 -8.76 0.99
C ILE A 84 13.13 -8.77 0.95
N LEU A 85 12.55 -7.94 0.08
CA LEU A 85 11.11 -7.86 -0.13
C LEU A 85 10.76 -8.08 -1.60
N PRO A 86 9.77 -8.93 -1.92
CA PRO A 86 9.16 -8.89 -3.24
C PRO A 86 8.48 -7.54 -3.45
N ALA A 87 8.59 -6.99 -4.66
CA ALA A 87 7.85 -5.79 -5.02
C ALA A 87 6.36 -6.10 -5.06
N VAL A 88 5.61 -5.53 -4.13
CA VAL A 88 4.15 -5.62 -4.08
C VAL A 88 3.60 -4.25 -4.42
N ALA A 89 2.76 -4.15 -5.46
CA ALA A 89 2.02 -2.93 -5.69
C ALA A 89 1.08 -2.70 -4.50
N GLY A 90 1.23 -1.56 -3.80
CA GLY A 90 0.36 -1.19 -2.70
C GLY A 90 -1.08 -1.01 -3.19
N GLY A 91 -1.94 -2.00 -2.92
CA GLY A 91 -3.36 -1.93 -3.23
C GLY A 91 -4.12 -1.07 -2.22
N ALA A 92 -4.04 0.25 -2.34
CA ALA A 92 -4.84 1.16 -1.50
C ALA A 92 -6.29 1.35 -2.01
N PHE A 93 -6.75 0.58 -2.99
CA PHE A 93 -8.16 0.63 -3.42
C PHE A 93 -9.11 -0.23 -2.57
N GLY A 94 -8.62 -0.90 -1.52
CA GLY A 94 -9.44 -1.72 -0.61
C GLY A 94 -9.88 -1.04 0.70
N PHE A 95 -9.31 0.11 1.08
CA PHE A 95 -9.60 0.75 2.37
C PHE A 95 -10.02 2.24 2.32
N ALA A 96 -10.08 2.85 1.13
CA ALA A 96 -10.52 4.25 0.99
C ALA A 96 -12.02 4.43 0.66
N ALA A 97 -12.77 3.36 0.32
CA ALA A 97 -14.16 3.48 -0.12
C ALA A 97 -15.23 3.30 0.99
N ALA A 98 -14.86 2.98 2.23
CA ALA A 98 -15.82 2.85 3.34
C ALA A 98 -16.11 4.17 4.08
N ALA A 99 -15.21 5.17 3.99
CA ALA A 99 -15.38 6.44 4.70
C ALA A 99 -16.21 7.49 3.95
N ALA A 100 -16.36 7.36 2.62
CA ALA A 100 -17.02 8.37 1.79
C ALA A 100 -18.54 8.23 1.64
N ILE A 101 -19.15 7.14 2.14
CA ILE A 101 -20.61 6.93 2.03
C ILE A 101 -21.38 7.54 3.23
N SER A 102 -20.69 7.99 4.28
CA SER A 102 -21.37 8.51 5.49
C SER A 102 -21.81 9.98 5.42
N SER A 103 -21.56 10.70 4.32
CA SER A 103 -21.79 12.16 4.23
C SER A 103 -22.88 12.60 3.22
N HIS A 104 -23.87 11.75 2.94
CA HIS A 104 -25.09 12.16 2.23
C HIS A 104 -26.37 11.68 2.94
N SER A 105 -26.69 12.23 4.13
CA SER A 105 -28.07 12.15 4.66
C SER A 105 -28.45 13.27 5.65
N ALA A 106 -27.89 14.48 5.50
CA ALA A 106 -28.24 15.61 6.37
C ALA A 106 -28.44 16.95 5.63
N ALA A 107 -28.88 16.92 4.37
CA ALA A 107 -29.13 18.13 3.56
C ALA A 107 -30.57 18.24 3.00
N ALA A 108 -31.55 17.52 3.59
CA ALA A 108 -32.94 17.52 3.11
C ALA A 108 -33.96 18.19 4.08
N ALA A 109 -33.53 18.74 5.22
CA ALA A 109 -34.45 19.26 6.25
C ALA A 109 -34.57 20.80 6.31
N ALA A 110 -33.97 21.55 5.39
CA ALA A 110 -33.87 23.02 5.49
C ALA A 110 -34.52 23.81 4.33
N ILE A 111 -35.49 23.23 3.61
CA ILE A 111 -36.19 23.91 2.50
C ILE A 111 -37.72 23.84 2.67
N SER A 112 -38.21 24.02 3.90
CA SER A 112 -39.66 24.10 4.13
C SER A 112 -40.02 25.10 5.22
N SER A 113 -39.54 26.34 5.10
CA SER A 113 -40.17 27.50 5.74
C SER A 113 -39.50 28.80 5.29
N HIS A 114 -39.87 29.31 4.13
CA HIS A 114 -40.01 30.75 3.80
C HIS A 114 -40.14 30.93 2.29
N SER A 115 -41.36 31.27 1.83
CA SER A 115 -41.63 32.27 0.77
C SER A 115 -42.86 31.89 -0.07
N ILE A 116 -44.06 32.22 0.39
CA ILE A 116 -45.08 32.79 -0.51
C ILE A 116 -45.78 33.91 0.27
N SER A 117 -45.32 35.14 0.01
CA SER A 117 -46.05 36.36 0.36
C SER A 117 -46.70 36.91 -0.91
N SER A 118 -47.94 37.39 -0.76
CA SER A 118 -48.63 38.42 -1.54
C SER A 118 -49.02 38.17 -3.00
N GLN A 119 -50.34 38.04 -3.22
CA GLN A 119 -51.20 38.75 -4.20
C GLN A 119 -52.61 38.11 -4.10
N SER A 120 -53.55 38.60 -3.29
CA SER A 120 -54.51 39.67 -3.64
C SER A 120 -55.04 39.58 -5.08
N ALA A 121 -56.14 38.83 -5.30
CA ALA A 121 -57.21 39.24 -6.20
C ALA A 121 -58.44 38.31 -6.09
N ALA A 122 -59.56 38.95 -5.76
CA ALA A 122 -60.89 38.72 -6.31
C ALA A 122 -61.74 37.51 -5.87
N ALA A 123 -62.92 37.89 -5.38
CA ALA A 123 -64.21 37.28 -5.71
C ALA A 123 -64.68 36.10 -4.85
N THR A 124 -65.06 36.47 -3.62
CA THR A 124 -66.34 36.09 -3.01
C THR A 124 -67.47 36.09 -4.06
N VAL A 125 -67.77 34.92 -4.61
CA VAL A 125 -68.98 34.57 -5.36
C VAL A 125 -69.41 33.23 -4.76
N ALA A 126 -70.22 33.16 -3.71
CA ALA A 126 -71.66 33.38 -3.75
C ALA A 126 -72.31 32.71 -4.96
N ARG A 127 -72.45 31.38 -4.90
CA ARG A 127 -73.64 30.61 -5.33
C ARG A 127 -73.40 29.11 -5.13
N ASP A 128 -74.51 28.42 -4.91
CA ASP A 128 -74.68 26.95 -4.87
C ASP A 128 -74.25 26.22 -3.60
N ALA A 129 -75.05 26.40 -2.55
CA ALA A 129 -75.57 25.26 -1.79
C ALA A 129 -76.97 25.60 -1.23
N VAL A 130 -77.97 25.34 -2.07
CA VAL A 130 -79.38 25.15 -1.69
C VAL A 130 -79.44 24.10 -0.58
N ALA A 131 -79.69 24.55 0.65
CA ALA A 131 -80.07 23.70 1.77
C ALA A 131 -80.81 24.51 2.85
N ALA A 132 -81.91 25.20 2.47
CA ALA A 132 -83.05 25.48 3.35
C ALA A 132 -84.14 26.26 2.60
N ARG A 133 -85.24 25.54 2.29
CA ARG A 133 -86.58 26.02 1.88
C ARG A 133 -86.75 26.66 0.51
#